data_AF-A0A6L4AH54-F1
#
_entry.id   AF-A0A6L4AH54-F1
#
_cell.length_a   1.000
_cell.length_b   1.000
_cell.length_c   1.000
_cell.angle_alpha   90.00
_cell.angle_beta   90.00
_cell.angle_gamma   90.00
#
_symmetry.space_group_name_H-M   'P 1'
#
loop_
_entity.id
_entity.type
_entity.pdbx_description
1 polymer ?
#
loop_
_entity_poly.entity_id
_entity_poly.type
_entity_poly.pdbx_seq_one_letter_code
_entity_poly.pdbx_strand_id
1 'polypeptide(L)'
;MLNVEIRFNTTIAKYNMFHQAAVALLQEIRSLSPDMIYHRCERLTAMHQELMENKEQLFSLMEFVGPGILETSYIGDFQRSLDKSIAACEALYREILLYRENLNAQVREDAHEVDIFSLIPPGTTIQ
;
A
#
# COMPACT_ATOMS: atom_id res chain seq x y z
N MET A 1 8.85 13.60 -30.63
CA MET A 1 9.00 12.27 -30.01
C MET A 1 9.56 12.34 -28.59
N LEU A 2 10.69 13.02 -28.36
CA LEU A 2 11.32 13.17 -27.02
C LEU A 2 10.36 13.42 -25.83
N ASN A 3 9.32 14.24 -26.02
CA ASN A 3 8.39 14.61 -24.94
C ASN A 3 7.47 13.45 -24.48
N VAL A 4 7.08 12.54 -25.37
CA VAL A 4 6.19 11.42 -25.02
C VAL A 4 6.97 10.32 -24.31
N GLU A 5 8.18 9.99 -24.79
CA GLU A 5 9.10 9.06 -24.14
C GLU A 5 9.49 9.52 -22.73
N ILE A 6 9.79 10.81 -22.56
CA ILE A 6 10.07 11.38 -21.24
C ILE A 6 8.87 11.20 -20.30
N ARG A 7 7.64 11.36 -20.78
CA ARG A 7 6.43 11.14 -19.98
C ARG A 7 6.24 9.67 -19.59
N PHE A 8 6.52 8.73 -20.50
CA PHE A 8 6.52 7.29 -20.19
C PHE A 8 7.55 6.96 -19.11
N ASN A 9 8.82 7.36 -19.30
CA ASN A 9 9.89 7.10 -18.34
C ASN A 9 9.61 7.70 -16.97
N THR A 10 9.09 8.93 -16.95
CA THR A 10 8.69 9.60 -15.70
C THR A 10 7.57 8.82 -14.99
N THR A 11 6.57 8.35 -15.74
CA THR A 11 5.45 7.61 -15.16
C THR A 11 5.87 6.24 -14.65
N ILE A 12 6.71 5.52 -15.40
CA ILE A 12 7.33 4.26 -14.96
C ILE A 12 8.12 4.47 -13.66
N ALA A 13 8.91 5.54 -13.57
CA ALA A 13 9.64 5.86 -12.34
C ALA A 13 8.70 6.09 -11.15
N LYS A 14 7.59 6.80 -11.34
CA LYS A 14 6.58 7.01 -10.30
C LYS A 14 5.90 5.71 -9.85
N TYR A 15 5.55 4.82 -10.78
CA TYR A 15 5.02 3.50 -10.43
C TYR A 15 6.04 2.68 -9.62
N ASN A 16 7.31 2.71 -10.01
CA ASN A 16 8.38 2.04 -9.26
C ASN A 16 8.54 2.63 -7.85
N MET A 17 8.45 3.95 -7.69
CA MET A 17 8.47 4.60 -6.37
C MET A 17 7.27 4.20 -5.51
N PHE A 18 6.07 4.14 -6.09
CA PHE A 18 4.87 3.66 -5.40
C PHE A 18 5.04 2.20 -4.96
N HIS A 19 5.50 1.33 -5.87
CA HIS A 19 5.78 -0.06 -5.57
C HIS A 19 6.76 -0.21 -4.40
N GLN A 20 7.88 0.51 -4.43
CA GLN A 20 8.86 0.49 -3.35
C GLN A 20 8.27 0.96 -2.02
N ALA A 21 7.47 2.03 -2.01
CA ALA A 21 6.82 2.52 -0.81
C ALA A 21 5.80 1.52 -0.23
N ALA A 22 5.01 0.86 -1.09
CA ALA A 22 4.05 -0.16 -0.68
C ALA A 22 4.76 -1.39 -0.08
N VAL A 23 5.83 -1.86 -0.72
CA VAL A 23 6.65 -2.98 -0.22
C VAL A 23 7.34 -2.64 1.10
N ALA A 24 7.88 -1.42 1.24
CA ALA A 24 8.50 -0.99 2.49
C ALA A 24 7.48 -0.96 3.64
N LEU A 25 6.29 -0.42 3.41
CA LEU A 25 5.22 -0.45 4.42
C LEU A 25 4.82 -1.89 4.77
N LEU A 26 4.67 -2.77 3.77
CA LEU A 26 4.35 -4.18 3.99
C LEU A 26 5.38 -4.86 4.90
N GLN A 27 6.68 -4.58 4.72
CA GLN A 27 7.75 -5.15 5.53
C GLN A 27 7.78 -4.60 6.96
N GLU A 28 7.43 -3.33 7.14
CA GLU A 28 7.54 -2.64 8.42
C GLU A 28 6.26 -2.70 9.26
N ILE A 29 5.12 -3.10 8.70
CA ILE A 29 3.79 -2.96 9.30
C ILE A 29 3.68 -3.50 10.73
N ARG A 30 4.34 -4.63 11.04
CA ARG A 30 4.30 -5.27 12.37
C ARG A 30 5.11 -4.52 13.44
N SER A 31 5.96 -3.59 13.02
CA SER A 31 6.81 -2.77 13.89
C SER A 31 6.30 -1.32 14.05
N LEU A 32 5.26 -0.94 13.30
CA LEU A 32 4.71 0.40 13.29
C LEU A 32 3.46 0.51 14.17
N SER A 33 3.27 1.69 14.77
CA SER A 33 2.01 2.00 15.43
C SER A 33 0.88 2.16 14.41
N PRO A 34 -0.40 1.96 14.81
CA PRO A 34 -1.56 2.17 13.93
C PRO A 34 -1.58 3.54 13.24
N ASP A 35 -1.24 4.62 13.96
CA ASP A 35 -1.22 5.98 13.41
C ASP A 35 -0.15 6.14 12.32
N MET A 36 1.02 5.52 12.49
CA MET A 36 2.10 5.55 11.50
C MET A 36 1.73 4.76 10.24
N ILE A 37 1.02 3.64 10.41
CA ILE A 37 0.48 2.86 9.28
C ILE A 37 -0.55 3.70 8.53
N TYR A 38 -1.47 4.35 9.24
CA TYR A 38 -2.50 5.21 8.66
C TYR A 38 -1.88 6.33 7.81
N HIS A 39 -0.92 7.09 8.35
CA HIS A 39 -0.26 8.17 7.61
C HIS A 39 0.50 7.67 6.37
N ARG A 40 1.12 6.49 6.43
CA ARG A 40 1.79 5.91 5.26
C ARG A 40 0.78 5.46 4.20
N CYS A 41 -0.37 4.93 4.60
CA CYS A 41 -1.48 4.62 3.69
C CYS A 41 -2.08 5.88 3.04
N GLU A 42 -2.19 7.00 3.76
CA GLU A 42 -2.62 8.28 3.17
C GLU A 42 -1.63 8.75 2.10
N ARG A 43 -0.32 8.66 2.37
CA ARG A 43 0.71 9.00 1.39
C ARG A 43 0.64 8.10 0.15
N LEU A 44 0.44 6.79 0.33
CA LEU A 44 0.24 5.86 -0.79
C LEU A 44 -1.01 6.20 -1.60
N THR A 45 -2.11 6.59 -0.94
CA THR A 45 -3.34 7.03 -1.60
C THR A 45 -3.09 8.26 -2.48
N ALA A 46 -2.35 9.25 -1.97
CA ALA A 46 -1.99 10.44 -2.74
C ALA A 46 -1.13 10.10 -3.97
N MET A 47 -0.13 9.23 -3.81
CA MET A 47 0.70 8.74 -4.92
C MET A 47 -0.12 7.97 -5.95
N HIS A 48 -1.07 7.14 -5.51
CA HIS A 48 -1.95 6.39 -6.40
C HIS A 48 -2.84 7.33 -7.24
N GLN A 49 -3.38 8.39 -6.64
CA GLN A 49 -4.18 9.37 -7.35
C GLN A 49 -3.36 10.09 -8.44
N GLU A 50 -2.14 10.50 -8.11
CA GLU A 50 -1.21 11.07 -9.09
C GLU A 50 -0.91 10.09 -10.25
N LEU A 51 -0.75 8.80 -9.96
CA LEU A 51 -0.52 7.77 -10.97
C LEU A 51 -1.72 7.55 -11.89
N MET A 52 -2.94 7.64 -11.36
CA MET A 52 -4.17 7.54 -12.15
C MET A 52 -4.31 8.71 -13.12
N GLU A 53 -4.08 9.94 -12.66
CA GLU A 53 -4.08 11.13 -13.52
C GLU A 53 -3.01 11.03 -14.62
N ASN A 54 -1.79 10.59 -14.28
CA ASN A 54 -0.71 10.43 -15.25
C ASN A 54 -1.03 9.34 -16.29
N LYS A 55 -1.68 8.25 -15.88
CA LYS A 55 -2.12 7.15 -16.77
C LYS A 55 -3.16 7.64 -17.77
N GLU A 56 -4.16 8.40 -17.33
CA GLU A 56 -5.17 8.97 -18.23
C GLU A 56 -4.53 9.89 -19.28
N GLN A 57 -3.66 10.80 -18.84
CA GLN A 57 -2.92 11.69 -19.75
C GLN A 57 -2.07 10.91 -20.76
N LEU A 58 -1.43 9.82 -20.33
CA LEU A 58 -0.65 8.94 -21.19
C LEU A 58 -1.50 8.24 -22.24
N PHE A 59 -2.68 7.74 -21.88
CA PHE A 59 -3.57 7.13 -22.86
C PHE A 59 -4.08 8.13 -23.88
N SER A 60 -4.49 9.33 -23.46
CA SER A 60 -4.89 10.39 -24.40
C SER A 60 -3.75 10.77 -25.36
N LEU A 61 -2.50 10.80 -24.87
CA LEU A 61 -1.33 11.03 -25.71
C LEU A 61 -1.10 9.89 -26.70
N MET A 62 -1.23 8.63 -26.27
CA MET A 62 -1.08 7.48 -27.16
C MET A 62 -2.14 7.46 -28.27
N GLU A 63 -3.40 7.76 -27.93
CA GLU A 63 -4.49 7.87 -28.91
C GLU A 63 -4.22 8.96 -29.95
N PHE A 64 -3.72 10.12 -29.51
CA PHE A 64 -3.40 11.23 -30.41
C PHE A 64 -2.21 10.92 -31.35
N VAL A 65 -1.18 10.26 -30.82
CA VAL A 65 0.09 10.02 -31.51
C VAL A 65 -0.01 8.84 -32.50
N GLY A 66 -0.94 7.91 -32.27
CA GLY A 66 -1.24 6.81 -33.18
C GLY A 66 -0.24 5.65 -33.14
N PRO A 67 -0.63 4.46 -33.65
CA PRO A 67 0.23 3.27 -33.67
C PRO A 67 1.34 3.46 -34.71
N GLY A 68 2.59 3.56 -34.26
CA GLY A 68 3.76 3.66 -35.14
C GLY A 68 4.80 4.70 -34.73
N ILE A 69 4.46 5.60 -33.81
CA ILE A 69 5.39 6.63 -33.29
C ILE A 69 6.03 6.20 -31.96
N LEU A 70 5.37 5.33 -31.20
CA LEU A 70 5.86 4.86 -29.90
C LEU A 70 6.44 3.44 -30.02
N GLU A 71 7.65 3.23 -29.52
CA GLU A 71 8.20 1.88 -29.43
C GLU A 71 7.37 1.03 -28.46
N THR A 72 7.07 -0.20 -28.85
CA THR A 72 6.26 -1.14 -28.07
C THR A 72 6.92 -1.56 -26.76
N SER A 73 8.24 -1.38 -26.64
CA SER A 73 9.03 -1.57 -25.42
C SER A 73 8.50 -0.72 -24.25
N TYR A 74 8.23 0.57 -24.47
CA TYR A 74 7.73 1.49 -23.44
C TYR A 74 6.36 1.08 -22.89
N ILE A 75 5.48 0.59 -23.76
CA ILE A 75 4.16 0.08 -23.37
C ILE A 75 4.34 -1.14 -22.47
N GLY A 76 5.24 -2.06 -22.83
CA GLY A 76 5.56 -3.23 -22.03
C GLY A 76 6.16 -2.87 -20.66
N ASP A 77 7.08 -1.91 -20.61
CA ASP A 77 7.69 -1.45 -19.35
C ASP A 77 6.69 -0.75 -18.43
N PHE A 78 5.83 0.09 -19.00
CA PHE A 78 4.72 0.71 -18.28
C PHE A 78 3.80 -0.35 -17.67
N GLN A 79 3.36 -1.32 -18.47
CA GLN A 79 2.45 -2.37 -18.03
C GLN A 79 3.07 -3.22 -16.91
N ARG A 80 4.35 -3.60 -17.06
CA ARG A 80 5.09 -4.31 -16.00
C ARG A 80 5.18 -3.53 -14.70
N SER A 81 5.41 -2.22 -14.76
CA SER A 81 5.51 -1.37 -13.58
C SER A 81 4.15 -1.19 -12.89
N LEU A 82 3.08 -1.07 -13.68
CA LEU A 82 1.70 -1.07 -13.20
C LEU A 82 1.35 -2.38 -12.50
N ASP A 83 1.61 -3.54 -13.11
CA ASP A 83 1.30 -4.85 -12.55
C ASP A 83 2.01 -5.09 -11.21
N LYS A 84 3.29 -4.72 -11.11
CA LYS A 84 4.05 -4.77 -9.85
C LYS A 84 3.45 -3.89 -8.76
N SER A 85 2.93 -2.74 -9.14
CA SER A 85 2.33 -1.78 -8.21
C SER A 85 0.98 -2.28 -7.69
N ILE A 86 0.16 -2.87 -8.56
CA ILE A 86 -1.11 -3.53 -8.19
C ILE A 86 -0.84 -4.68 -7.22
N ALA A 87 0.07 -5.59 -7.56
CA ALA A 87 0.40 -6.73 -6.72
C ALA A 87 0.91 -6.32 -5.33
N ALA A 88 1.75 -5.28 -5.25
CA ALA A 88 2.24 -4.75 -3.97
C ALA A 88 1.10 -4.13 -3.13
N CYS A 89 0.18 -3.40 -3.77
CA CYS A 89 -0.97 -2.81 -3.08
C CYS A 89 -1.92 -3.88 -2.54
N GLU A 90 -2.22 -4.92 -3.31
CA GLU A 90 -3.03 -6.05 -2.86
C GLU A 90 -2.39 -6.80 -1.69
N ALA A 91 -1.08 -7.04 -1.75
CA ALA A 91 -0.35 -7.70 -0.66
C ALA A 91 -0.39 -6.85 0.62
N LEU A 92 -0.15 -5.54 0.50
CA LEU A 92 -0.24 -4.59 1.60
C LEU A 92 -1.63 -4.56 2.23
N TYR A 93 -2.69 -4.54 1.40
CA TYR A 93 -4.07 -4.55 1.88
C TYR A 93 -4.37 -5.79 2.72
N ARG A 94 -3.96 -6.98 2.26
CA ARG A 94 -4.15 -8.24 3.00
C ARG A 94 -3.42 -8.22 4.35
N GLU A 95 -2.18 -7.73 4.39
CA GLU A 95 -1.42 -7.67 5.64
C GLU A 95 -2.01 -6.65 6.62
N ILE A 96 -2.54 -5.51 6.15
CA ILE A 96 -3.27 -4.55 6.99
C ILE A 96 -4.51 -5.20 7.63
N LEU A 97 -5.26 -6.00 6.88
CA LEU A 97 -6.42 -6.73 7.42
C LEU A 97 -6.00 -7.71 8.51
N LEU A 98 -4.98 -8.54 8.26
CA LEU A 98 -4.44 -9.47 9.25
C LEU A 98 -3.93 -8.76 10.49
N TYR A 99 -3.23 -7.64 10.32
CA TYR A 99 -2.75 -6.83 11.44
C TYR A 99 -3.90 -6.32 12.32
N ARG A 100 -5.00 -5.84 11.70
CA ARG A 100 -6.19 -5.40 12.43
C ARG A 100 -6.89 -6.54 13.17
N GLU A 101 -6.97 -7.72 12.57
CA GLU A 101 -7.54 -8.90 13.23
C GLU A 101 -6.72 -9.28 14.47
N ASN A 102 -5.39 -9.27 14.37
CA ASN A 102 -4.50 -9.57 15.50
C ASN A 102 -4.62 -8.54 16.64
N LEU A 103 -4.68 -7.24 16.32
CA LEU A 103 -4.90 -6.19 17.32
C LEU A 103 -6.24 -6.37 18.05
N ASN A 104 -7.31 -6.70 17.31
CA ASN A 104 -8.62 -6.93 17.90
C ASN A 104 -8.66 -8.19 18.78
N ALA A 105 -7.89 -9.23 18.43
CA ALA A 105 -7.76 -10.43 19.25
C ALA A 105 -7.04 -10.12 20.57
N GLN A 106 -5.93 -9.39 20.53
CA GLN A 106 -5.18 -8.98 21.73
C GLN A 106 -6.03 -8.14 22.69
N VAL A 107 -6.77 -7.16 22.18
CA VAL A 107 -7.68 -6.34 23.02
C VAL A 107 -8.76 -7.20 23.71
N ARG A 108 -9.22 -8.28 23.09
CA ARG A 108 -10.19 -9.20 23.70
C ARG A 108 -9.56 -10.07 24.78
N GLU A 109 -8.33 -10.52 24.58
CA GLU A 109 -7.58 -11.30 25.57
C GLU A 109 -7.26 -10.45 26.80
N ASP A 110 -6.74 -9.23 26.60
CA ASP A 110 -6.46 -8.28 27.68
C ASP A 110 -7.72 -7.91 28.47
N ALA A 111 -8.86 -7.72 27.80
CA ALA A 111 -10.13 -7.48 28.46
C ALA A 111 -10.62 -8.69 29.27
N HIS A 112 -10.40 -9.91 28.77
CA HIS A 112 -10.77 -11.14 29.47
C HIS A 112 -9.90 -11.41 30.70
N GLU A 113 -8.61 -11.08 30.65
CA GLU A 113 -7.73 -11.16 31.83
C GLU A 113 -8.15 -10.18 32.92
N VAL A 114 -8.47 -8.93 32.58
CA VAL A 114 -8.95 -7.93 33.55
C VAL A 114 -10.25 -8.37 34.23
N ASP A 115 -11.18 -8.99 33.50
CA ASP A 115 -12.41 -9.54 34.06
C ASP A 115 -12.14 -10.70 35.03
N ILE A 116 -11.16 -11.58 34.75
CA ILE A 116 -10.75 -12.67 35.66
C ILE A 116 -10.12 -12.12 36.96
N PHE A 117 -9.26 -11.11 36.87
CA PHE A 117 -8.63 -10.50 38.06
C PHE A 117 -9.62 -9.68 38.90
N SER A 118 -10.75 -9.23 38.32
CA SER A 118 -11.83 -8.56 39.05
C SER A 118 -12.73 -9.51 39.86
N LEU A 119 -12.65 -10.82 39.61
CA LEU A 119 -13.43 -11.87 40.29
C LEU A 119 -12.70 -12.52 41.48
N ILE A 120 -11.48 -12.10 41.79
CA ILE A 120 -10.75 -12.55 42.99
C ILE A 120 -11.04 -11.54 44.12
N PRO A 121 -11.87 -11.86 45.12
CA PRO A 121 -12.12 -10.95 46.23
C PRO A 121 -10.80 -10.70 47.01
N PRO A 122 -10.53 -9.47 47.46
CA PRO A 122 -9.37 -9.18 48.28
C PRO A 122 -9.59 -9.80 49.67
N GLY A 123 -9.09 -11.02 49.89
CA GLY A 123 -9.26 -11.65 51.19
C GLY A 123 -8.97 -13.15 51.34
N THR A 124 -8.35 -13.84 50.39
CA THR A 124 -7.90 -15.22 50.66
C THR A 124 -6.52 -15.22 51.32
N THR A 125 -6.51 -14.95 52.62
CA THR A 125 -5.38 -15.32 53.47
C THR A 125 -5.30 -16.84 53.51
N ILE A 126 -4.29 -17.42 52.87
CA ILE A 126 -3.94 -18.84 53.06
C ILE A 126 -3.29 -18.92 54.45
N GLN A 127 -4.02 -19.47 55.42
CA GLN A 127 -3.44 -19.99 56.66
C GLN A 127 -2.97 -21.43 56.44
#